data_AF-A0A2M9PYV5-F1
#
_entry.id   AF-A0A2M9PYV5-F1
#
_cell.length_a   1.000
_cell.length_b   1.000
_cell.length_c   1.000
_cell.angle_alpha   90.00
_cell.angle_beta   90.00
_cell.angle_gamma   90.00
#
_symmetry.space_group_name_H-M   'P 1'
#
loop_
_entity.id
_entity.type
_entity.pdbx_description
1 polymer ?
#
loop_
_entity_poly.entity_id
_entity_poly.type
_entity_poly.pdbx_seq_one_letter_code
_entity_poly.pdbx_strand_id
1 'polypeptide(L)'
;MAIYEQSAIDLLEVVKNPECGDIFLFLGEQGYTFTYRREYQGLMAKINPKFKKYSKKKQGYFDILGNMNNVKLTHQQLFEMLLSETSYEECEQVWRGEMPEATGDKRHALLCLAMLMFEQEINFGNEIFQRKSHYSPDVNNPNYVRPRDLLMGYVRYMFEQGDTECLKKFQVYGLLHPPKDELIKREYFEVLENDQLASALMGRDNIVGAFKQVASQAPDNPAL
;
A
#
# COMPACT_ATOMS: atom_id res chain seq x y z
N MET A 1 11.00 6.49 5.67
CA MET A 1 10.17 5.40 6.23
C MET A 1 9.30 5.82 7.42
N ALA A 2 9.62 6.93 8.10
CA ALA A 2 8.96 7.33 9.35
C ALA A 2 7.42 7.39 9.28
N ILE A 3 6.85 7.85 8.16
CA ILE A 3 5.38 8.02 8.05
C ILE A 3 4.63 6.68 8.06
N TYR A 4 5.20 5.64 7.46
CA TYR A 4 4.56 4.32 7.38
C TYR A 4 4.70 3.56 8.69
N GLU A 5 5.82 3.73 9.39
CA GLU A 5 6.00 3.15 10.73
C GLU A 5 5.04 3.75 11.73
N GLN A 6 4.89 5.07 11.76
CA GLN A 6 3.91 5.73 12.63
C GLN A 6 2.50 5.21 12.34
N SER A 7 2.10 5.19 11.06
CA SER A 7 0.78 4.69 10.67
C SER A 7 0.55 3.22 11.02
N ALA A 8 1.61 2.41 11.01
CA ALA A 8 1.56 1.01 11.44
C ALA A 8 1.33 0.88 12.95
N ILE A 9 1.95 1.76 13.75
CA ILE A 9 1.73 1.84 15.20
C ILE A 9 0.28 2.25 15.48
N ASP A 10 -0.22 3.28 14.80
CA ASP A 10 -1.60 3.77 14.94
C ASP A 10 -2.62 2.66 14.60
N LEU A 11 -2.38 1.92 13.51
CA LEU A 11 -3.20 0.77 13.14
C LEU A 11 -3.18 -0.32 14.23
N LEU A 12 -2.00 -0.67 14.76
CA LEU A 12 -1.89 -1.67 15.83
C LEU A 12 -2.62 -1.24 17.10
N GLU A 13 -2.63 0.05 17.42
CA GLU A 13 -3.39 0.59 18.55
C GLU A 13 -4.90 0.42 18.35
N VAL A 14 -5.43 0.82 17.19
CA VAL A 14 -6.84 0.63 16.83
C VAL A 14 -7.26 -0.83 16.89
N VAL A 15 -6.42 -1.74 16.39
CA VAL A 15 -6.73 -3.17 16.38
C VAL A 15 -6.79 -3.72 17.82
N LYS A 16 -5.85 -3.33 18.68
CA LYS A 16 -5.74 -3.80 20.08
C LYS A 16 -6.80 -3.22 21.01
N ASN A 17 -7.32 -2.03 20.71
CA ASN A 17 -8.24 -1.28 21.59
C ASN A 17 -9.61 -1.06 20.92
N PRO A 18 -10.52 -2.04 20.91
CA PRO A 18 -11.84 -1.90 20.28
C PRO A 18 -12.68 -0.73 20.79
N GLU A 19 -12.47 -0.32 22.05
CA GLU A 19 -13.19 0.79 22.68
C GLU A 19 -12.87 2.16 22.06
N CYS A 20 -11.72 2.28 21.40
CA CYS A 20 -11.31 3.51 20.70
C CYS A 20 -11.94 3.66 19.31
N GLY A 21 -12.76 2.68 18.88
CA GLY A 21 -13.35 2.63 17.55
C GLY A 21 -12.41 2.03 16.50
N ASP A 22 -12.77 2.21 15.23
CA ASP A 22 -12.12 1.55 14.09
C ASP A 22 -11.38 2.53 13.17
N ILE A 23 -11.30 3.80 13.55
CA ILE A 23 -10.81 4.87 12.70
C ILE A 23 -9.56 5.50 13.33
N PHE A 24 -8.52 5.69 12.54
CA PHE A 24 -7.38 6.54 12.91
C PHE A 24 -7.10 7.58 11.83
N LEU A 25 -6.59 8.73 12.27
CA LEU A 25 -6.11 9.81 11.39
C LEU A 25 -4.76 9.40 10.81
N PHE A 26 -4.62 9.46 9.49
CA PHE A 26 -3.34 9.21 8.85
C PHE A 26 -2.42 10.42 9.06
N LEU A 27 -1.32 10.22 9.81
CA LEU A 27 -0.35 11.28 10.16
C LEU A 27 -0.98 12.45 10.93
N GLY A 28 -2.11 12.23 11.61
CA GLY A 28 -2.84 13.29 12.31
C GLY A 28 -3.57 14.29 11.40
N GLU A 29 -3.59 14.05 10.08
CA GLU A 29 -4.17 14.97 9.10
C GLU A 29 -5.69 14.85 9.05
N GLN A 30 -6.37 15.99 9.23
CA GLN A 30 -7.83 16.04 9.20
C GLN A 30 -8.37 15.66 7.82
N GLY A 31 -9.39 14.81 7.81
CA GLY A 31 -10.02 14.32 6.58
C GLY A 31 -9.29 13.15 5.91
N TYR A 32 -8.09 12.77 6.37
CA TYR A 32 -7.36 11.60 5.90
C TYR A 32 -7.39 10.52 6.97
N THR A 33 -8.19 9.49 6.74
CA THR A 33 -8.42 8.44 7.75
C THR A 33 -8.31 7.06 7.16
N PHE A 34 -7.95 6.11 7.99
CA PHE A 34 -8.14 4.69 7.72
C PHE A 34 -9.22 4.14 8.61
N THR A 35 -10.14 3.37 8.04
CA THR A 35 -11.10 2.55 8.76
C THR A 35 -10.63 1.11 8.76
N TYR A 36 -10.28 0.58 9.92
CA TYR A 36 -10.00 -0.83 10.12
C TYR A 36 -11.27 -1.68 9.96
N ARG A 37 -11.20 -2.74 9.16
CA ARG A 37 -12.31 -3.66 8.89
C ARG A 37 -12.22 -4.87 9.81
N ARG A 38 -12.79 -4.74 11.01
CA ARG A 38 -12.83 -5.81 12.01
C ARG A 38 -13.42 -7.11 11.45
N GLU A 39 -13.05 -8.21 12.11
CA GLU A 39 -13.66 -9.53 11.92
C GLU A 39 -13.70 -9.98 10.45
N TYR A 40 -12.64 -9.66 9.69
CA TYR A 40 -12.51 -10.10 8.30
C TYR A 40 -13.64 -9.58 7.38
N GLN A 41 -14.26 -8.44 7.69
CA GLN A 41 -15.33 -7.85 6.87
C GLN A 41 -14.81 -7.14 5.60
N GLY A 42 -13.49 -6.91 5.52
CA GLY A 42 -12.86 -6.20 4.42
C GLY A 42 -12.75 -7.00 3.12
N LEU A 43 -12.36 -6.32 2.04
CA LEU A 43 -12.18 -6.94 0.72
C LEU A 43 -10.99 -7.91 0.67
N MET A 44 -9.94 -7.65 1.43
CA MET A 44 -8.74 -8.49 1.48
C MET A 44 -8.98 -9.83 2.16
N ALA A 45 -9.99 -9.90 3.04
CA ALA A 45 -10.41 -11.12 3.68
C ALA A 45 -11.23 -12.05 2.76
N LYS A 46 -11.82 -11.52 1.69
CA LYS A 46 -12.64 -12.31 0.76
C LYS A 46 -11.76 -13.27 -0.04
N ILE A 47 -12.17 -14.53 -0.07
CA ILE A 47 -11.44 -15.59 -0.79
C ILE A 47 -12.20 -15.95 -2.06
N ASN A 48 -11.54 -15.74 -3.20
CA ASN A 48 -12.03 -16.26 -4.46
C ASN A 48 -11.76 -17.79 -4.48
N PRO A 49 -12.78 -18.64 -4.76
CA PRO A 49 -12.62 -20.09 -4.80
C PRO A 49 -11.45 -20.57 -5.68
N LYS A 50 -11.18 -19.88 -6.80
CA LYS A 50 -10.06 -20.18 -7.71
C LYS A 50 -8.69 -20.05 -7.05
N PHE A 51 -8.58 -19.20 -6.02
CA PHE A 51 -7.33 -18.90 -5.34
C PHE A 51 -7.27 -19.45 -3.91
N LYS A 52 -8.24 -20.28 -3.49
CA LYS A 52 -8.33 -20.83 -2.12
C LYS A 52 -7.03 -21.50 -1.64
N LYS A 53 -6.32 -22.20 -2.53
CA LYS A 53 -5.04 -22.86 -2.21
C LYS A 53 -3.88 -21.90 -1.89
N TYR A 54 -4.01 -20.62 -2.23
CA TYR A 54 -3.02 -19.58 -1.92
C TYR A 54 -3.46 -18.69 -0.76
N SER A 55 -4.67 -18.90 -0.24
CA SER A 55 -5.21 -18.13 0.86
C SER A 55 -4.56 -18.54 2.18
N LYS A 56 -4.32 -17.56 3.04
CA LYS A 56 -3.60 -17.74 4.30
C LYS A 56 -4.59 -17.63 5.46
N LYS A 57 -4.32 -18.36 6.55
CA LYS A 57 -5.23 -18.49 7.70
C LYS A 57 -5.76 -17.18 8.27
N LYS A 58 -4.99 -16.10 8.22
CA LYS A 58 -5.38 -14.77 8.76
C LYS A 58 -5.57 -13.73 7.66
N GLN A 59 -5.69 -14.13 6.39
CA GLN A 59 -5.70 -13.20 5.27
C GLN A 59 -6.78 -12.12 5.47
N GLY A 60 -6.39 -10.86 5.33
CA GLY A 60 -7.26 -9.69 5.50
C GLY A 60 -7.55 -9.32 6.95
N TYR A 61 -6.80 -9.86 7.91
CA TYR A 61 -7.01 -9.52 9.33
C TYR A 61 -6.71 -8.06 9.64
N PHE A 62 -5.81 -7.41 8.90
CA PHE A 62 -5.49 -5.97 9.05
C PHE A 62 -6.05 -5.14 7.89
N ASP A 63 -7.15 -5.56 7.28
CA ASP A 63 -7.71 -4.83 6.15
C ASP A 63 -8.18 -3.43 6.57
N ILE A 64 -7.76 -2.42 5.83
CA ILE A 64 -8.02 -1.01 6.08
C ILE A 64 -8.61 -0.36 4.83
N LEU A 65 -9.57 0.54 5.02
CA LEU A 65 -10.08 1.39 3.94
C LEU A 65 -9.64 2.84 4.18
N GLY A 66 -8.91 3.40 3.21
CA GLY A 66 -8.60 4.83 3.20
C GLY A 66 -9.82 5.69 2.85
N ASN A 67 -10.01 6.77 3.59
CA ASN A 67 -10.89 7.89 3.25
C ASN A 67 -10.03 9.15 3.12
N MET A 68 -10.02 9.75 1.93
CA MET A 68 -9.20 10.90 1.57
C MET A 68 -10.13 12.09 1.31
N ASN A 69 -10.44 12.87 2.36
CA ASN A 69 -11.35 14.02 2.32
C ASN A 69 -12.76 13.71 1.80
N ASN A 70 -13.33 12.56 2.17
CA ASN A 70 -14.63 12.07 1.70
C ASN A 70 -14.71 11.83 0.19
N VAL A 71 -13.57 11.75 -0.49
CA VAL A 71 -13.48 11.44 -1.93
C VAL A 71 -13.10 9.98 -2.10
N LYS A 72 -13.86 9.28 -2.95
CA LYS A 72 -13.45 7.98 -3.48
C LYS A 72 -12.54 8.21 -4.68
N LEU A 73 -11.24 8.13 -4.45
CA LEU A 73 -10.24 8.33 -5.49
C LEU A 73 -10.03 7.04 -6.29
N THR A 74 -10.13 7.13 -7.61
CA THR A 74 -9.65 6.07 -8.51
C THR A 74 -8.15 6.21 -8.75
N HIS A 75 -7.47 5.13 -9.15
CA HIS A 75 -6.05 5.21 -9.53
C HIS A 75 -5.82 6.23 -10.65
N GLN A 76 -6.73 6.33 -11.62
CA GLN A 76 -6.64 7.31 -12.71
C GLN A 76 -6.62 8.74 -12.16
N GLN A 77 -7.56 9.08 -11.28
CA GLN A 77 -7.63 10.40 -10.66
C GLN A 77 -6.38 10.71 -9.81
N LEU A 78 -5.85 9.72 -9.09
CA LEU A 78 -4.59 9.88 -8.38
C LEU A 78 -3.47 10.29 -9.34
N PHE A 79 -3.27 9.52 -10.41
CA PHE A 79 -2.21 9.77 -11.35
C PHE A 79 -2.33 11.13 -12.04
N GLU A 80 -3.55 11.55 -12.37
CA GLU A 80 -3.82 12.88 -12.92
C GLU A 80 -3.41 13.99 -11.95
N MET A 81 -3.80 13.88 -10.67
CA MET A 81 -3.39 14.85 -9.64
C MET A 81 -1.88 14.85 -9.41
N LEU A 82 -1.23 13.68 -9.40
CA LEU A 82 0.22 13.60 -9.21
C LEU A 82 0.95 14.28 -10.36
N LEU A 83 0.54 14.00 -11.61
CA LEU A 83 1.17 14.57 -12.78
C LEU A 83 0.95 16.10 -12.89
N SER A 84 -0.19 16.62 -12.42
CA SER A 84 -0.49 18.06 -12.48
C SER A 84 0.12 18.85 -11.33
N GLU A 85 0.13 18.30 -10.11
CA GLU A 85 0.44 19.06 -8.89
C GLU A 85 1.82 18.77 -8.29
N THR A 86 2.48 17.66 -8.67
CA THR A 86 3.68 17.16 -7.98
C THR A 86 4.83 16.89 -8.95
N SER A 87 6.02 16.66 -8.42
CA SER A 87 7.15 16.11 -9.18
C SER A 87 7.38 14.63 -8.90
N TYR A 88 8.12 13.97 -9.81
CA TYR A 88 8.55 12.59 -9.61
C TYR A 88 9.39 12.44 -8.32
N GLU A 89 10.27 13.39 -8.03
CA GLU A 89 11.14 13.39 -6.84
C GLU A 89 10.34 13.51 -5.54
N GLU A 90 9.25 14.28 -5.53
CA GLU A 90 8.33 14.37 -4.39
C GLU A 90 7.59 13.04 -4.18
N CYS A 91 7.16 12.38 -5.26
CA CYS A 91 6.56 11.05 -5.20
C CYS A 91 7.55 9.99 -4.71
N GLU A 92 8.82 10.09 -5.12
CA GLU A 92 9.89 9.18 -4.71
C GLU A 92 10.19 9.33 -3.21
N GLN A 93 10.19 10.54 -2.67
CA GLN A 93 10.26 10.79 -1.23
C GLN A 93 9.11 10.12 -0.48
N VAL A 94 7.86 10.28 -0.98
CA VAL A 94 6.70 9.59 -0.41
C VAL A 94 6.89 8.09 -0.39
N TRP A 95 7.31 7.51 -1.52
CA TRP A 95 7.56 6.07 -1.63
C TRP A 95 8.69 5.56 -0.71
N ARG A 96 9.72 6.36 -0.46
CA ARG A 96 10.76 6.10 0.58
C ARG A 96 10.21 6.24 2.01
N GLY A 97 8.96 6.68 2.16
CA GLY A 97 8.25 6.86 3.43
C GLY A 97 8.66 8.16 4.13
N GLU A 98 8.95 9.19 3.36
CA GLU A 98 9.12 10.57 3.81
C GLU A 98 7.92 11.39 3.38
N MET A 99 7.75 12.58 3.96
CA MET A 99 6.68 13.47 3.53
C MET A 99 7.26 14.82 3.12
N PRO A 100 7.23 15.16 1.81
CA PRO A 100 7.67 16.47 1.35
C PRO A 100 6.85 17.60 1.98
N GLU A 101 7.49 18.74 2.23
CA GLU A 101 6.78 19.96 2.60
C GLU A 101 5.90 20.42 1.42
N ALA A 102 4.59 20.39 1.63
CA ALA A 102 3.62 20.77 0.61
C ALA A 102 2.38 21.36 1.25
N THR A 103 1.63 22.16 0.48
CA THR A 103 0.34 22.73 0.89
C THR A 103 -0.68 22.57 -0.25
N GLY A 104 -1.96 22.79 0.04
CA GLY A 104 -3.03 22.76 -0.96
C GLY A 104 -3.16 21.43 -1.71
N ASP A 105 -3.41 21.49 -3.01
CA ASP A 105 -3.68 20.33 -3.87
C ASP A 105 -2.47 19.39 -3.99
N LYS A 106 -1.25 19.96 -4.00
CA LYS A 106 0.00 19.16 -3.93
C LYS A 106 0.04 18.30 -2.67
N ARG A 107 -0.26 18.87 -1.49
CA ARG A 107 -0.29 18.13 -0.22
C ARG A 107 -1.34 17.02 -0.28
N HIS A 108 -2.51 17.31 -0.83
CA HIS A 108 -3.58 16.34 -1.02
C HIS A 108 -3.12 15.16 -1.90
N ALA A 109 -2.52 15.43 -3.05
CA ALA A 109 -2.04 14.41 -3.97
C ALA A 109 -0.97 13.50 -3.32
N LEU A 110 0.01 14.09 -2.63
CA LEU A 110 1.07 13.35 -1.92
C LEU A 110 0.53 12.53 -0.74
N LEU A 111 -0.47 13.03 -0.01
CA LEU A 111 -1.15 12.27 1.05
C LEU A 111 -1.91 11.07 0.49
N CYS A 112 -2.65 11.25 -0.59
CA CYS A 112 -3.39 10.17 -1.24
C CYS A 112 -2.42 9.06 -1.71
N LEU A 113 -1.30 9.45 -2.32
CA LEU A 113 -0.23 8.52 -2.70
C LEU A 113 0.32 7.77 -1.48
N ALA A 114 0.66 8.48 -0.41
CA ALA A 114 1.21 7.88 0.80
C ALA A 114 0.24 6.86 1.44
N MET A 115 -1.05 7.19 1.51
CA MET A 115 -2.07 6.28 2.03
C MET A 115 -2.16 5.01 1.18
N LEU A 116 -2.16 5.12 -0.15
CA LEU A 116 -2.21 3.94 -1.02
C LEU A 116 -0.97 3.06 -0.88
N MET A 117 0.21 3.67 -0.79
CA MET A 117 1.47 2.94 -0.55
C MET A 117 1.44 2.19 0.79
N PHE A 118 0.93 2.82 1.85
CA PHE A 118 0.76 2.18 3.15
C PHE A 118 -0.24 1.01 3.09
N GLU A 119 -1.38 1.20 2.43
CA GLU A 119 -2.37 0.13 2.22
C GLU A 119 -1.74 -1.07 1.50
N GLN A 120 -0.90 -0.84 0.48
CA GLN A 120 -0.20 -1.93 -0.21
C GLN A 120 0.71 -2.72 0.73
N GLU A 121 1.50 -2.04 1.58
CA GLU A 121 2.39 -2.68 2.56
C GLU A 121 1.63 -3.52 3.59
N ILE A 122 0.46 -3.05 4.05
CA ILE A 122 -0.33 -3.78 5.05
C ILE A 122 -1.04 -4.98 4.43
N ASN A 123 -1.64 -4.82 3.25
CA ASN A 123 -2.56 -5.81 2.69
C ASN A 123 -1.88 -6.90 1.85
N PHE A 124 -0.69 -6.65 1.32
CA PHE A 124 -0.03 -7.54 0.36
C PHE A 124 1.37 -7.93 0.80
N GLY A 125 1.71 -9.22 0.65
CA GLY A 125 3.05 -9.69 0.98
C GLY A 125 3.10 -11.14 1.45
N ASN A 126 4.10 -11.45 2.28
CA ASN A 126 4.41 -12.81 2.70
C ASN A 126 3.72 -13.23 3.99
N GLU A 127 3.23 -12.28 4.78
CA GLU A 127 2.72 -12.59 6.11
C GLU A 127 1.37 -13.31 6.09
N ILE A 128 1.09 -14.09 7.14
CA ILE A 128 -0.12 -14.93 7.24
C ILE A 128 -1.43 -14.13 7.16
N PHE A 129 -1.37 -12.84 7.48
CA PHE A 129 -2.48 -11.90 7.40
C PHE A 129 -2.58 -11.16 6.07
N GLN A 130 -1.55 -11.22 5.24
CA GLN A 130 -1.50 -10.56 3.94
C GLN A 130 -2.02 -11.44 2.81
N ARG A 131 -2.60 -10.81 1.79
CA ARG A 131 -2.89 -11.44 0.52
C ARG A 131 -1.60 -11.66 -0.27
N LYS A 132 -1.55 -12.73 -1.05
CA LYS A 132 -0.44 -12.98 -1.98
C LYS A 132 -0.39 -11.86 -3.04
N SER A 133 0.81 -11.35 -3.29
CA SER A 133 1.10 -10.42 -4.39
C SER A 133 2.13 -11.04 -5.34
N HIS A 134 2.18 -10.52 -6.57
CA HIS A 134 3.29 -10.76 -7.49
C HIS A 134 4.52 -9.92 -7.13
N TYR A 135 4.34 -8.88 -6.31
CA TYR A 135 5.38 -8.02 -5.73
C TYR A 135 5.50 -8.28 -4.23
N SER A 136 5.43 -9.55 -3.82
CA SER A 136 5.75 -9.90 -2.44
C SER A 136 7.26 -9.76 -2.21
N PRO A 137 7.70 -9.32 -1.02
CA PRO A 137 9.14 -9.24 -0.72
C PRO A 137 9.89 -10.56 -0.88
N ASP A 138 11.19 -10.48 -1.15
CA ASP A 138 12.06 -11.66 -1.01
C ASP A 138 12.19 -11.98 0.48
N VAL A 139 12.02 -13.25 0.85
CA VAL A 139 12.12 -13.69 2.26
C VAL A 139 13.54 -13.50 2.81
N ASN A 140 14.56 -13.63 1.96
CA ASN A 140 15.97 -13.45 2.30
C ASN A 140 16.43 -11.99 2.16
N ASN A 141 15.71 -11.19 1.37
CA ASN A 141 15.96 -9.76 1.25
C ASN A 141 14.64 -8.98 1.17
N PRO A 142 13.99 -8.71 2.31
CA PRO A 142 12.69 -8.06 2.34
C PRO A 142 12.66 -6.66 1.72
N ASN A 143 13.81 -6.00 1.53
CA ASN A 143 13.91 -4.68 0.90
C ASN A 143 14.03 -4.75 -0.62
N TYR A 144 14.30 -5.94 -1.19
CA TYR A 144 14.52 -6.10 -2.63
C TYR A 144 13.23 -5.85 -3.43
N VAL A 145 12.08 -6.31 -2.96
CA VAL A 145 10.79 -6.04 -3.60
C VAL A 145 9.81 -5.61 -2.52
N ARG A 146 9.11 -4.51 -2.74
CA ARG A 146 8.06 -4.05 -1.83
C ARG A 146 6.71 -4.07 -2.56
N PRO A 147 5.61 -4.41 -1.87
CA PRO A 147 4.28 -4.37 -2.47
C PRO A 147 3.95 -3.03 -3.14
N ARG A 148 4.45 -1.95 -2.54
CA ARG A 148 4.25 -0.58 -3.02
C ARG A 148 5.07 -0.20 -4.26
N ASP A 149 6.10 -0.99 -4.62
CA ASP A 149 6.95 -0.74 -5.80
C ASP A 149 6.19 -0.84 -7.12
N LEU A 150 5.16 -1.69 -7.17
CA LEU A 150 4.28 -1.75 -8.34
C LEU A 150 3.62 -0.40 -8.60
N LEU A 151 3.13 0.28 -7.55
CA LEU A 151 2.53 1.59 -7.68
C LEU A 151 3.57 2.64 -8.09
N MET A 152 4.76 2.60 -7.49
CA MET A 152 5.84 3.54 -7.80
C MET A 152 6.36 3.38 -9.24
N GLY A 153 6.40 2.15 -9.77
CA GLY A 153 6.77 1.92 -11.17
C GLY A 153 5.78 2.55 -12.16
N TYR A 154 4.48 2.55 -11.85
CA TYR A 154 3.50 3.30 -12.66
C TYR A 154 3.70 4.80 -12.55
N VAL A 155 3.98 5.33 -11.35
CA VAL A 155 4.27 6.75 -11.14
C VAL A 155 5.47 7.16 -12.00
N ARG A 156 6.57 6.41 -11.93
CA ARG A 156 7.78 6.65 -12.74
C ARG A 156 7.47 6.63 -14.23
N TYR A 157 6.80 5.57 -14.70
CA TYR A 157 6.43 5.42 -16.10
C TYR A 157 5.60 6.61 -16.58
N MET A 158 4.57 7.00 -15.82
CA MET A 158 3.70 8.13 -16.13
C MET A 158 4.47 9.46 -16.22
N PHE A 159 5.33 9.77 -15.25
CA PHE A 159 6.11 11.01 -15.28
C PHE A 159 7.07 11.07 -16.46
N GLU A 160 7.69 9.94 -16.84
CA GLU A 160 8.57 9.90 -18.01
C GLU A 160 7.81 10.05 -19.33
N GLN A 161 6.61 9.49 -19.43
CA GLN A 161 5.75 9.68 -20.62
C GLN A 161 5.08 11.06 -20.65
N GLY A 162 4.95 11.73 -19.49
CA GLY A 162 4.25 13.01 -19.37
C GLY A 162 2.73 12.92 -19.60
N ASP A 163 2.13 11.74 -19.46
CA ASP A 163 0.73 11.48 -19.75
C ASP A 163 0.18 10.31 -18.92
N THR A 164 -1.01 10.43 -18.34
CA THR A 164 -1.66 9.35 -17.58
C THR A 164 -2.28 8.29 -18.50
N GLU A 165 -2.60 8.63 -19.75
CA GLU A 165 -3.18 7.71 -20.73
C GLU A 165 -2.25 6.55 -21.07
N CYS A 166 -0.94 6.74 -20.91
CA CYS A 166 0.06 5.70 -21.12
C CYS A 166 -0.17 4.47 -20.23
N LEU A 167 -0.88 4.62 -19.10
CA LEU A 167 -1.18 3.55 -18.16
C LEU A 167 -2.34 2.64 -18.61
N LYS A 168 -3.14 3.06 -19.60
CA LYS A 168 -4.26 2.25 -20.11
C LYS A 168 -3.84 0.88 -20.61
N LYS A 169 -2.61 0.75 -21.12
CA LYS A 169 -2.06 -0.54 -21.56
C LYS A 169 -1.85 -1.56 -20.42
N PHE A 170 -1.81 -1.10 -19.18
CA PHE A 170 -1.72 -1.94 -17.99
C PHE A 170 -3.09 -2.21 -17.36
N GLN A 171 -4.13 -1.49 -17.79
CA GLN A 171 -5.47 -1.64 -17.23
C GLN A 171 -6.21 -2.83 -17.84
N VAL A 172 -6.70 -3.73 -16.99
CA VAL A 172 -7.60 -4.82 -17.38
C VAL A 172 -8.78 -4.79 -16.43
N TYR A 173 -9.99 -4.59 -16.97
CA TYR A 173 -11.22 -4.43 -16.18
C TYR A 173 -11.12 -3.35 -15.07
N GLY A 174 -10.42 -2.25 -15.36
CA GLY A 174 -10.23 -1.12 -14.42
C GLY A 174 -9.20 -1.36 -13.32
N LEU A 175 -8.48 -2.50 -13.35
CA LEU A 175 -7.38 -2.81 -12.43
C LEU A 175 -6.04 -2.70 -13.16
N LEU A 176 -5.02 -2.18 -12.48
CA LEU A 176 -3.67 -2.09 -13.03
C LEU A 176 -2.94 -3.41 -12.82
N HIS A 177 -2.46 -3.99 -13.91
CA HIS A 177 -1.71 -5.24 -13.93
C HIS A 177 -0.24 -5.01 -14.21
N PRO A 178 0.67 -5.77 -13.57
CA PRO A 178 2.10 -5.70 -13.85
C PRO A 178 2.42 -5.73 -15.34
N PRO A 179 3.44 -4.99 -15.79
CA PRO A 179 3.86 -5.01 -17.19
C PRO A 179 4.23 -6.44 -17.61
N LYS A 180 3.80 -6.82 -18.82
CA LYS A 180 4.25 -8.05 -19.48
C LYS A 180 5.50 -7.85 -20.33
N ASP A 181 5.77 -6.61 -20.68
CA ASP A 181 6.95 -6.22 -21.45
C ASP A 181 8.16 -6.18 -20.50
N GLU A 182 9.16 -7.02 -20.78
CA GLU A 182 10.34 -7.17 -19.93
C GLU A 182 11.22 -5.91 -19.92
N LEU A 183 11.25 -5.13 -20.99
CA LEU A 183 12.00 -3.88 -21.04
C LEU A 183 11.37 -2.86 -20.10
N ILE A 184 10.05 -2.67 -20.22
CA ILE A 184 9.28 -1.79 -19.31
C ILE A 184 9.43 -2.23 -17.87
N LYS A 185 9.32 -3.54 -17.61
CA LYS A 185 9.46 -4.09 -16.26
C LYS A 185 10.82 -3.73 -15.66
N ARG A 186 11.91 -3.94 -16.41
CA ARG A 186 13.26 -3.61 -15.98
C ARG A 186 13.47 -2.11 -15.74
N GLU A 187 13.04 -1.28 -16.70
CA GLU A 187 13.32 0.16 -16.70
C GLU A 187 12.56 0.92 -15.62
N TYR A 188 11.34 0.51 -15.30
CA TYR A 188 10.45 1.29 -14.43
C TYR A 188 10.13 0.64 -13.09
N PHE A 189 10.18 -0.70 -12.99
CA PHE A 189 9.76 -1.43 -11.80
C PHE A 189 10.95 -2.08 -11.09
N GLU A 190 11.77 -2.87 -11.80
CA GLU A 190 12.91 -3.59 -11.19
C GLU A 190 14.04 -2.64 -10.77
N VAL A 191 14.17 -1.49 -11.43
CA VAL A 191 15.13 -0.44 -11.05
C VAL A 191 14.94 0.03 -9.60
N LEU A 192 13.72 -0.08 -9.06
CA LEU A 192 13.39 0.33 -7.71
C LEU A 192 13.95 -0.64 -6.66
N GLU A 193 14.16 -1.91 -7.03
CA GLU A 193 14.52 -3.01 -6.12
C GLU A 193 15.84 -2.78 -5.36
N ASN A 194 16.72 -1.95 -5.93
CA ASN A 194 18.05 -1.68 -5.39
C ASN A 194 18.16 -0.37 -4.60
N ASP A 195 17.05 0.36 -4.41
CA ASP A 195 17.05 1.59 -3.63
C ASP A 195 17.19 1.29 -2.12
N GLN A 196 18.37 1.55 -1.57
CA GLN A 196 18.71 1.31 -0.17
C GLN A 196 18.04 2.28 0.80
N LEU A 197 17.53 3.42 0.32
CA LEU A 197 16.84 4.41 1.14
C LEU A 197 15.36 4.03 1.34
N ALA A 198 14.79 3.24 0.42
CA ALA A 198 13.43 2.72 0.56
C ALA A 198 13.42 1.37 1.30
N SER A 199 13.17 1.35 2.60
CA SER A 199 12.96 0.09 3.35
C SER A 199 11.55 -0.48 3.17
N ALA A 200 11.34 -1.79 3.26
CA ALA A 200 10.00 -2.37 3.38
C ALA A 200 9.46 -2.16 4.80
N LEU A 201 8.18 -1.79 4.96
CA LEU A 201 7.58 -1.66 6.30
C LEU A 201 7.55 -3.03 6.98
N MET A 202 7.10 -4.04 6.24
CA MET A 202 7.02 -5.42 6.71
C MET A 202 8.37 -6.16 6.67
N GLY A 203 9.45 -5.47 6.27
CA GLY A 203 10.82 -5.96 6.42
C GLY A 203 11.47 -5.59 7.76
N ARG A 204 10.81 -4.77 8.58
CA ARG A 204 11.32 -4.36 9.90
C ARG A 204 10.88 -5.32 10.99
N ASP A 205 11.83 -6.01 11.63
CA ASP A 205 11.58 -7.06 12.63
C ASP A 205 10.66 -6.62 13.77
N ASN A 206 10.84 -5.41 14.30
CA ASN A 206 10.01 -4.86 15.37
C ASN A 206 8.56 -4.63 14.93
N ILE A 207 8.36 -4.11 13.71
CA ILE A 207 7.02 -3.85 13.16
C ILE A 207 6.34 -5.17 12.81
N VAL A 208 6.96 -6.00 11.96
CA VAL A 208 6.36 -7.27 11.52
C VAL A 208 6.12 -8.21 12.71
N GLY A 209 7.01 -8.20 13.71
CA GLY A 209 6.84 -8.94 14.96
C GLY A 209 5.60 -8.51 15.74
N ALA A 210 5.32 -7.21 15.84
CA ALA A 210 4.12 -6.70 16.50
C ALA A 210 2.84 -7.10 15.76
N PHE A 211 2.82 -7.02 14.42
CA PHE A 211 1.69 -7.49 13.61
C PHE A 211 1.47 -9.00 13.77
N LYS A 212 2.54 -9.80 13.73
CA LYS A 212 2.48 -11.25 13.97
C LYS A 212 1.90 -11.58 15.34
N GLN A 213 2.36 -10.89 16.37
CA GLN A 213 1.87 -11.09 17.74
C GLN A 213 0.36 -10.85 17.81
N VAL A 214 -0.13 -9.72 17.30
CA VAL A 214 -1.57 -9.42 17.30
C VAL A 214 -2.36 -10.41 16.46
N ALA A 215 -1.88 -10.75 15.25
CA ALA A 215 -2.56 -11.71 14.38
C ALA A 215 -2.63 -13.14 14.96
N SER A 216 -1.64 -13.55 15.76
CA SER A 216 -1.61 -14.87 16.41
C SER A 216 -2.70 -15.05 17.46
N GLN A 217 -3.21 -13.96 18.02
CA GLN A 217 -4.29 -13.96 19.00
C GLN A 217 -5.68 -13.96 18.36
N ALA A 218 -5.77 -13.63 17.06
CA ALA A 218 -7.02 -13.60 16.33
C ALA A 218 -7.52 -15.02 15.99
N PRO A 219 -8.83 -15.23 15.76
CA PRO A 219 -9.35 -16.44 15.13
C PRO A 219 -8.90 -16.54 13.66
N ASP A 220 -8.97 -17.73 13.07
CA ASP A 220 -8.72 -17.89 11.62
C ASP A 220 -9.81 -17.20 10.81
N ASN A 221 -9.49 -16.80 9.58
CA ASN A 221 -10.44 -16.17 8.67
C ASN A 221 -11.61 -17.15 8.41
N PRO A 222 -12.86 -16.76 8.72
CA PRO A 222 -14.01 -17.65 8.63
C PRO A 222 -14.38 -18.06 7.19
N ALA A 223 -13.82 -17.39 6.17
CA ALA A 223 -14.05 -17.71 4.77
C ALA A 223 -13.17 -18.86 4.23
N LEU A 224 -12.26 -19.42 5.04
CA LEU A 224 -11.34 -20.50 4.66
C LEU A 224 -11.94 -21.91 4.80
#